data_AF-A0A060T947-F1
#
_entry.id   AF-A0A060T947-F1
#
_cell.length_a   1.000
_cell.length_b   1.000
_cell.length_c   1.000
_cell.angle_alpha   90.00
_cell.angle_beta   90.00
_cell.angle_gamma   90.00
#
_symmetry.space_group_name_H-M   'P 1'
#
loop_
_entity.id
_entity.type
_entity.pdbx_description
1 polymer ?
#
loop_
_entity_poly.entity_id
_entity_poly.type
_entity_poly.pdbx_seq_one_letter_code
_entity_poly.pdbx_strand_id
1 'polypeptide(L)'
;MRTISLPPLTRAVVAVYLFLNAVCGMLRYASYSQLVAQGGETAPRFVEIVVPYLTLVPSLSITFPWVVVTSSFIEQSIVGFVITGAFLSMGTRYCERAWGSKDMAVYLAIQSIIPNIVTTFALYVLFAATRDESVLLTQVGGGIGFQMGFLVAFKQLVPEHAIVLLHGAVRIPVKYLTVPIMLIYTVVGLIMRNPALVVLTWSSFFTAWIYLRFYKVTYVDSLLPTSDNLIAGANQVRIRGDASDMFALARFFYPKGVQKAVEAVSNPVFDLLVAAKLCAPFSQDEIDAGNMRNSQQDRRGSSRTRPDEADRRRALALKALEERLGSQETTN
;
A
#
# COMPACT_ATOMS: atom_id res chain seq x y z
N MET A 1 15.72 -25.16 12.80
CA MET A 1 14.69 -24.49 11.99
C MET A 1 14.09 -23.35 12.80
N ARG A 2 14.34 -22.08 12.45
CA ARG A 2 13.66 -20.95 13.08
C ARG A 2 12.21 -20.99 12.59
N THR A 3 11.25 -21.32 13.46
CA THR A 3 9.83 -21.21 13.12
C THR A 3 9.57 -19.77 12.71
N ILE A 4 9.22 -19.55 11.44
CA ILE A 4 8.85 -18.22 10.95
C ILE A 4 7.46 -17.95 11.54
N SER A 5 7.43 -17.46 12.78
CA SER A 5 6.19 -17.05 13.42
C SER A 5 5.66 -15.85 12.64
N LEU A 6 4.60 -16.09 11.87
CA LEU A 6 3.86 -15.01 11.22
C LEU A 6 3.32 -14.08 12.31
N PRO A 7 3.42 -12.76 12.12
CA PRO A 7 2.79 -11.81 13.03
C PRO A 7 1.29 -12.09 13.23
N PRO A 8 0.73 -11.74 14.39
CA PRO A 8 -0.63 -12.14 14.76
C PRO A 8 -1.69 -11.57 13.81
N LEU A 9 -1.60 -10.31 13.40
CA LEU A 9 -2.59 -9.71 12.50
C LEU A 9 -2.49 -10.31 11.09
N THR A 10 -1.28 -10.49 10.58
CA THR A 10 -1.03 -11.16 9.30
C THR A 10 -1.76 -12.51 9.22
N ARG A 11 -1.66 -13.33 10.28
CA ARG A 11 -2.36 -14.62 10.35
C ARG A 11 -3.88 -14.45 10.30
N ALA A 12 -4.41 -13.52 11.09
CA ALA A 12 -5.84 -13.26 11.14
C ALA A 12 -6.39 -12.79 9.78
N VAL A 13 -5.70 -11.84 9.14
CA VAL A 13 -6.11 -11.27 7.84
C VAL A 13 -6.09 -12.34 6.74
N VAL A 14 -5.04 -13.16 6.67
CA VAL A 14 -4.98 -14.25 5.69
C VAL A 14 -6.06 -15.30 5.97
N ALA A 15 -6.30 -15.66 7.22
CA ALA A 15 -7.35 -16.61 7.58
C ALA A 15 -8.74 -16.08 7.19
N VAL A 16 -9.04 -14.82 7.49
CA VAL A 16 -10.30 -14.15 7.11
C VAL A 16 -10.44 -14.10 5.59
N TYR A 17 -9.38 -13.76 4.87
CA TYR A 17 -9.38 -13.71 3.41
C TYR A 17 -9.70 -15.08 2.79
N LEU A 18 -9.05 -16.15 3.25
CA LEU A 18 -9.32 -17.51 2.79
C LEU A 18 -10.75 -17.95 3.13
N PHE A 19 -11.20 -17.66 4.36
CA PHE A 19 -12.53 -18.01 4.82
C PHE A 19 -13.62 -17.29 4.00
N LEU A 20 -13.51 -15.99 3.80
CA LEU A 20 -14.50 -15.21 3.04
C LEU A 20 -14.58 -15.65 1.57
N ASN A 21 -13.44 -15.95 0.93
CA ASN A 21 -13.44 -16.47 -0.44
C ASN A 21 -14.02 -17.88 -0.52
N ALA A 22 -13.72 -18.76 0.45
CA ALA A 22 -14.31 -20.09 0.51
C ALA A 22 -15.83 -20.03 0.69
N VAL A 23 -16.31 -19.21 1.64
CA VAL A 23 -17.74 -19.00 1.86
C VAL A 23 -18.42 -18.42 0.64
N CYS A 24 -17.87 -17.35 0.05
CA CYS A 24 -18.43 -16.75 -1.16
C CYS A 24 -18.44 -17.73 -2.35
N GLY A 25 -17.40 -18.56 -2.49
CA GLY A 25 -17.31 -19.58 -3.53
C GLY A 25 -18.35 -20.69 -3.35
N MET A 26 -18.53 -21.18 -2.12
CA MET A 26 -19.57 -22.17 -1.80
C MET A 26 -20.97 -21.63 -2.09
N LEU A 27 -21.25 -20.38 -1.70
CA LEU A 27 -22.55 -19.75 -1.94
C LEU A 27 -22.83 -19.53 -3.43
N ARG A 28 -21.83 -19.06 -4.19
CA ARG A 28 -21.94 -18.95 -5.66
C ARG A 28 -22.18 -20.31 -6.30
N TYR A 29 -21.50 -21.35 -5.85
CA TYR A 29 -21.68 -22.71 -6.35
C TYR A 29 -23.07 -23.27 -6.03
N ALA A 30 -23.57 -23.06 -4.80
CA ALA A 30 -24.90 -23.46 -4.41
C ALA A 30 -25.97 -22.77 -5.29
N SER A 31 -25.90 -21.45 -5.45
CA SER A 31 -26.80 -20.70 -6.32
C SER A 31 -26.71 -21.14 -7.79
N TYR A 32 -25.50 -21.39 -8.28
CA TYR A 32 -25.28 -21.91 -9.63
C TYR A 32 -25.98 -23.27 -9.83
N SER A 33 -25.78 -24.21 -8.88
CA SER A 33 -26.37 -25.55 -8.97
C SER A 33 -27.91 -25.51 -8.96
N GLN A 34 -28.50 -24.59 -8.20
CA GLN A 34 -29.95 -24.38 -8.15
C GLN A 34 -30.49 -23.83 -9.48
N LEU A 35 -29.82 -22.83 -10.06
CA LEU A 35 -30.21 -22.24 -11.34
C LEU A 35 -30.08 -23.24 -12.51
N VAL A 36 -29.04 -24.08 -12.49
CA VAL A 36 -28.88 -25.15 -13.47
C VAL A 36 -29.98 -26.21 -13.30
N ALA A 37 -30.33 -26.57 -12.06
CA ALA A 37 -31.40 -27.54 -11.79
C ALA A 37 -32.80 -27.04 -12.19
N GLN A 38 -33.02 -25.72 -12.17
CA GLN A 38 -34.29 -25.10 -12.59
C GLN A 38 -34.50 -25.09 -14.12
N GLY A 39 -33.46 -25.38 -14.92
CA GLY A 39 -33.60 -25.62 -16.36
C GLY A 39 -34.05 -24.41 -17.18
N GLY A 40 -33.41 -23.24 -17.00
CA GLY A 40 -33.69 -22.05 -17.81
C GLY A 40 -33.19 -22.14 -19.27
N GLU A 41 -33.77 -21.35 -20.18
CA GLU A 41 -33.41 -21.28 -21.62
C GLU A 41 -31.94 -20.91 -21.89
N THR A 42 -31.27 -20.26 -20.93
CA THR A 42 -29.85 -19.91 -21.02
C THR A 42 -29.09 -20.42 -19.80
N ALA A 43 -27.94 -21.07 -20.04
CA ALA A 43 -27.08 -21.56 -18.96
C ALA A 43 -26.51 -20.37 -18.18
N PRO A 44 -26.68 -20.31 -16.84
CA PRO A 44 -26.20 -19.19 -16.04
C PRO A 44 -24.66 -19.13 -16.09
N ARG A 45 -24.09 -17.93 -16.20
CA ARG A 45 -22.64 -17.76 -16.13
C ARG A 45 -22.20 -17.58 -14.68
N PHE A 46 -21.20 -18.35 -14.24
CA PHE A 46 -20.71 -18.30 -12.86
C PHE A 46 -20.25 -16.91 -12.42
N VAL A 47 -19.71 -16.10 -13.35
CA VAL A 47 -19.21 -14.74 -13.10
C VAL A 47 -20.34 -13.75 -12.76
N GLU A 48 -21.54 -14.00 -13.27
CA GLU A 48 -22.72 -13.12 -13.09
C GLU A 48 -23.42 -13.36 -11.74
N ILE A 49 -23.08 -14.44 -11.04
CA ILE A 49 -23.68 -14.79 -9.75
C ILE A 49 -23.16 -13.88 -8.65
N VAL A 50 -24.04 -12.98 -8.20
CA VAL A 50 -23.80 -12.04 -7.11
C VAL A 50 -24.22 -12.64 -5.77
N VAL A 51 -23.51 -12.28 -4.71
CA VAL A 51 -23.88 -12.63 -3.32
C VAL A 51 -24.05 -11.31 -2.55
N PRO A 52 -25.27 -10.73 -2.53
CA PRO A 52 -25.48 -9.33 -2.13
C PRO A 52 -25.03 -8.96 -0.71
N TYR A 53 -24.98 -9.93 0.21
CA TYR A 53 -24.56 -9.73 1.61
C TYR A 53 -23.04 -9.86 1.80
N LEU A 54 -22.28 -10.13 0.74
CA LEU A 54 -20.83 -10.30 0.75
C LEU A 54 -20.12 -9.40 -0.28
N THR A 55 -20.67 -9.26 -1.48
CA THR A 55 -20.10 -8.48 -2.60
C THR A 55 -20.78 -7.12 -2.73
N LEU A 56 -20.00 -6.04 -2.96
CA LEU A 56 -20.52 -4.69 -3.06
C LEU A 56 -21.13 -4.45 -4.44
N VAL A 57 -22.45 -4.36 -4.50
CA VAL A 57 -23.22 -3.93 -5.67
C VAL A 57 -23.97 -2.66 -5.29
N PRO A 58 -23.72 -1.50 -5.93
CA PRO A 58 -24.30 -0.22 -5.53
C PRO A 58 -25.81 -0.28 -5.24
N SER A 59 -26.60 -0.88 -6.13
CA SER A 59 -28.06 -0.97 -5.97
C SER A 59 -28.54 -1.81 -4.78
N LEU A 60 -27.76 -2.84 -4.37
CA LEU A 60 -28.17 -3.81 -3.34
C LEU A 60 -27.50 -3.58 -1.98
N SER A 61 -26.38 -2.85 -1.96
CA SER A 61 -25.51 -2.79 -0.78
C SER A 61 -25.97 -1.82 0.30
N ILE A 62 -26.94 -0.95 0.02
CA ILE A 62 -27.49 -0.01 1.01
C ILE A 62 -28.08 -0.77 2.20
N THR A 63 -28.66 -1.95 1.96
CA THR A 63 -29.25 -2.79 3.01
C THR A 63 -28.20 -3.50 3.88
N PHE A 64 -26.97 -3.66 3.38
CA PHE A 64 -25.92 -4.46 4.02
C PHE A 64 -24.63 -3.65 4.20
N PRO A 65 -24.52 -2.82 5.24
CA PRO A 65 -23.41 -1.88 5.40
C PRO A 65 -22.04 -2.54 5.56
N TRP A 66 -21.97 -3.76 6.11
CA TRP A 66 -20.72 -4.51 6.26
C TRP A 66 -20.07 -4.91 4.92
N VAL A 67 -20.86 -4.90 3.84
CA VAL A 67 -20.38 -5.26 2.49
C VAL A 67 -19.29 -4.31 2.00
N VAL A 68 -19.27 -3.07 2.51
CA VAL A 68 -18.19 -2.11 2.26
C VAL A 68 -16.83 -2.64 2.73
N VAL A 69 -16.78 -3.47 3.76
CA VAL A 69 -15.53 -4.08 4.24
C VAL A 69 -15.31 -5.44 3.60
N THR A 70 -16.33 -6.31 3.55
CA THR A 70 -16.16 -7.68 3.08
C THR A 70 -15.81 -7.76 1.59
N SER A 71 -16.30 -6.82 0.78
CA SER A 71 -16.04 -6.81 -0.67
C SER A 71 -14.56 -6.66 -1.03
N SER A 72 -13.75 -6.00 -0.20
CA SER A 72 -12.30 -5.87 -0.41
C SER A 72 -11.55 -7.19 -0.25
N PHE A 73 -12.12 -8.15 0.47
CA PHE A 73 -11.53 -9.47 0.68
C PHE A 73 -12.00 -10.50 -0.35
N ILE A 74 -13.06 -10.23 -1.09
CA ILE A 74 -13.67 -11.21 -1.99
C ILE A 74 -13.18 -11.00 -3.40
N GLU A 75 -12.65 -12.06 -3.99
CA GLU A 75 -12.15 -12.05 -5.36
C GLU A 75 -13.16 -12.67 -6.33
N GLN A 76 -13.15 -12.14 -7.55
CA GLN A 76 -13.99 -12.65 -8.65
C GLN A 76 -13.24 -13.65 -9.54
N SER A 77 -11.91 -13.63 -9.50
CA SER A 77 -11.07 -14.49 -10.34
C SER A 77 -10.03 -15.23 -9.51
N ILE A 78 -9.65 -16.43 -9.96
CA ILE A 78 -8.58 -17.22 -9.32
C ILE A 78 -7.25 -16.49 -9.40
N VAL A 79 -7.00 -15.77 -10.50
CA VAL A 79 -5.79 -14.94 -10.68
C VAL A 79 -5.78 -13.80 -9.65
N GLY A 80 -6.89 -13.08 -9.51
CA GLY A 80 -7.06 -12.06 -8.46
C GLY A 80 -6.87 -12.64 -7.07
N PHE A 81 -7.41 -13.84 -6.81
CA PHE A 81 -7.23 -14.56 -5.56
C PHE A 81 -5.77 -14.83 -5.20
N VAL A 82 -4.98 -15.34 -6.15
CA VAL A 82 -3.57 -15.63 -5.92
C VAL A 82 -2.77 -14.32 -5.72
N ILE A 83 -3.00 -13.32 -6.57
CA ILE A 83 -2.27 -12.03 -6.50
C ILE A 83 -2.58 -11.30 -5.20
N THR A 84 -3.86 -11.12 -4.87
CA THR A 84 -4.28 -10.46 -3.64
C THR A 84 -3.83 -11.24 -2.41
N GLY A 85 -3.90 -12.57 -2.42
CA GLY A 85 -3.36 -13.40 -1.34
C GLY A 85 -1.86 -13.19 -1.12
N ALA A 86 -1.08 -13.06 -2.21
CA ALA A 86 0.34 -12.74 -2.13
C ALA A 86 0.60 -11.33 -1.56
N PHE A 87 -0.13 -10.32 -2.05
CA PHE A 87 -0.03 -8.94 -1.55
C PHE A 87 -0.45 -8.82 -0.09
N LEU A 88 -1.55 -9.46 0.32
CA LEU A 88 -2.01 -9.49 1.71
C LEU A 88 -0.97 -10.19 2.58
N SER A 89 -0.51 -11.38 2.24
CA SER A 89 0.43 -12.13 3.09
C SER A 89 1.80 -11.47 3.22
N MET A 90 2.38 -10.96 2.12
CA MET A 90 3.69 -10.29 2.14
C MET A 90 3.59 -8.85 2.65
N GLY A 91 2.58 -8.11 2.21
CA GLY A 91 2.34 -6.72 2.58
C GLY A 91 1.99 -6.54 4.04
N THR A 92 1.04 -7.31 4.57
CA THR A 92 0.70 -7.25 6.00
C THR A 92 1.88 -7.64 6.87
N ARG A 93 2.60 -8.71 6.53
CA ARG A 93 3.79 -9.14 7.29
C ARG A 93 4.85 -8.04 7.36
N TYR A 94 5.07 -7.33 6.26
CA TYR A 94 6.09 -6.30 6.20
C TYR A 94 5.66 -5.03 6.94
N CYS A 95 4.46 -4.52 6.63
CA CYS A 95 3.91 -3.31 7.24
C CYS A 95 3.63 -3.49 8.75
N GLU A 96 3.17 -4.67 9.18
CA GLU A 96 2.95 -4.97 10.61
C GLU A 96 4.27 -4.93 11.40
N ARG A 97 5.38 -5.34 10.80
CA ARG A 97 6.70 -5.23 11.43
C ARG A 97 7.22 -3.79 11.47
N ALA A 98 6.84 -2.97 10.49
CA ALA A 98 7.27 -1.59 10.40
C ALA A 98 6.42 -0.64 11.27
N TRP A 99 5.13 -0.89 11.40
CA TRP A 99 4.16 0.01 12.03
C TRP A 99 3.51 -0.57 13.30
N GLY A 100 3.63 -1.87 13.52
CA GLY A 100 2.88 -2.57 14.55
C GLY A 100 1.48 -2.99 14.10
N SER A 101 0.87 -3.92 14.83
CA SER A 101 -0.41 -4.53 14.45
C SER A 101 -1.59 -3.56 14.53
N LYS A 102 -1.61 -2.64 15.51
CA LYS A 102 -2.71 -1.67 15.65
C LYS A 102 -2.81 -0.74 14.45
N ASP A 103 -1.71 -0.11 14.09
CA ASP A 103 -1.67 0.84 12.96
C ASP A 103 -1.89 0.13 11.64
N MET A 104 -1.40 -1.10 11.50
CA MET A 104 -1.67 -1.93 10.32
C MET A 104 -3.16 -2.29 10.18
N ALA A 105 -3.86 -2.59 11.28
CA ALA A 105 -5.30 -2.86 11.24
C ALA A 105 -6.11 -1.61 10.86
N VAL A 106 -5.74 -0.44 11.39
CA VAL A 106 -6.34 0.85 11.01
C VAL A 106 -6.11 1.12 9.53
N TYR A 107 -4.91 0.87 9.02
CA TYR A 107 -4.60 1.06 7.62
C TYR A 107 -5.43 0.16 6.70
N LEU A 108 -5.57 -1.13 7.02
CA LEU A 108 -6.44 -2.04 6.27
C LEU A 108 -7.90 -1.61 6.30
N ALA A 109 -8.40 -1.17 7.47
CA ALA A 109 -9.77 -0.68 7.59
C ALA A 109 -10.01 0.53 6.67
N ILE A 110 -9.10 1.52 6.71
CA ILE A 110 -9.17 2.70 5.83
C ILE A 110 -9.13 2.30 4.36
N GLN A 111 -8.23 1.39 3.99
CA GLN A 111 -8.06 0.94 2.61
C GLN A 111 -9.23 0.08 2.10
N SER A 112 -9.99 -0.56 3.00
CA SER A 112 -11.22 -1.27 2.64
C SER A 112 -12.42 -0.34 2.54
N ILE A 113 -12.55 0.62 3.45
CA ILE A 113 -13.77 1.42 3.58
C ILE A 113 -13.81 2.59 2.60
N ILE A 114 -12.78 3.44 2.60
CA ILE A 114 -12.82 4.72 1.87
C ILE A 114 -12.90 4.48 0.35
N PRO A 115 -12.04 3.64 -0.27
CA PRO A 115 -12.09 3.45 -1.72
C PRO A 115 -13.40 2.84 -2.19
N ASN A 116 -13.98 1.92 -1.40
CA ASN A 116 -15.27 1.31 -1.72
C ASN A 116 -16.41 2.32 -1.67
N ILE A 117 -16.48 3.16 -0.63
CA ILE A 117 -17.49 4.22 -0.53
C ILE A 117 -17.34 5.21 -1.69
N VAL A 118 -16.12 5.69 -1.95
CA VAL A 118 -15.84 6.63 -3.05
C VAL A 118 -16.21 6.02 -4.40
N THR A 119 -15.90 4.73 -4.61
CA THR A 119 -16.26 4.03 -5.85
C THR A 119 -17.77 3.90 -6.00
N THR A 120 -18.48 3.46 -4.96
CA THR A 120 -19.95 3.40 -4.98
C THR A 120 -20.57 4.76 -5.28
N PHE A 121 -20.09 5.83 -4.63
CA PHE A 121 -20.56 7.19 -4.90
C PHE A 121 -20.29 7.62 -6.35
N ALA A 122 -19.09 7.38 -6.87
CA ALA A 122 -18.75 7.70 -8.26
C ALA A 122 -19.62 6.93 -9.28
N LEU A 123 -19.99 5.68 -8.99
CA LEU A 123 -20.90 4.91 -9.83
C LEU A 123 -22.33 5.49 -9.81
N TYR A 124 -22.80 6.00 -8.68
CA TYR A 124 -24.07 6.74 -8.62
C TYR A 124 -24.03 8.04 -9.44
N VAL A 125 -22.92 8.80 -9.38
CA VAL A 125 -22.73 10.00 -10.19
C VAL A 125 -22.70 9.64 -11.68
N LEU A 126 -21.99 8.57 -12.04
CA LEU A 126 -21.93 8.09 -13.41
C LEU A 126 -23.30 7.65 -13.91
N PHE A 127 -24.07 6.92 -13.10
CA PHE A 127 -25.47 6.57 -13.39
C PHE A 127 -26.33 7.81 -13.60
N ALA A 128 -26.21 8.84 -12.77
CA ALA A 128 -26.98 10.07 -12.93
C ALA A 128 -26.69 10.76 -14.27
N ALA A 129 -25.45 10.67 -14.76
CA ALA A 129 -25.01 11.25 -16.03
C ALA A 129 -25.35 10.39 -17.26
N THR A 130 -25.15 9.08 -17.21
CA THR A 130 -25.37 8.17 -18.37
C THR A 130 -26.77 7.59 -18.44
N ARG A 131 -27.48 7.53 -17.30
CA ARG A 131 -28.76 6.82 -17.09
C ARG A 131 -28.70 5.33 -17.44
N ASP A 132 -27.50 4.75 -17.40
CA ASP A 132 -27.29 3.33 -17.66
C ASP A 132 -27.33 2.54 -16.35
N GLU A 133 -28.38 1.73 -16.17
CA GLU A 133 -28.61 0.91 -14.97
C GLU A 133 -27.53 -0.16 -14.77
N SER A 134 -26.85 -0.60 -15.83
CA SER A 134 -25.79 -1.62 -15.75
C SER A 134 -24.62 -1.18 -14.85
N VAL A 135 -24.39 0.12 -14.75
CA VAL A 135 -23.35 0.72 -13.89
C VAL A 135 -23.63 0.45 -12.42
N LEU A 136 -24.91 0.47 -11.99
CA LEU A 136 -25.29 0.22 -10.60
C LEU A 136 -25.34 -1.27 -10.23
N LEU A 137 -25.42 -2.15 -11.23
CA LEU A 137 -25.37 -3.60 -11.08
C LEU A 137 -23.94 -4.16 -11.13
N THR A 138 -22.96 -3.31 -11.46
CA THR A 138 -21.55 -3.71 -11.50
C THR A 138 -21.06 -4.03 -10.09
N GLN A 139 -20.51 -5.24 -9.92
CA GLN A 139 -19.87 -5.64 -8.67
C GLN A 139 -18.57 -4.86 -8.47
N VAL A 140 -18.52 -4.11 -7.37
CA VAL A 140 -17.33 -3.47 -6.82
C VAL A 140 -16.72 -4.42 -5.78
N GLY A 141 -15.41 -4.61 -5.83
CA GLY A 141 -14.74 -5.48 -4.87
C GLY A 141 -13.41 -6.00 -5.38
N GLY A 142 -12.84 -6.92 -4.62
CA GLY A 142 -11.50 -7.43 -4.86
C GLY A 142 -10.44 -6.68 -4.07
N GLY A 143 -9.27 -7.31 -4.00
CA GLY A 143 -8.12 -6.82 -3.26
C GLY A 143 -7.31 -5.76 -3.98
N ILE A 144 -7.77 -5.22 -5.12
CA ILE A 144 -7.10 -4.14 -5.85
C ILE A 144 -6.83 -2.96 -4.92
N GLY A 145 -7.77 -2.65 -4.02
CA GLY A 145 -7.58 -1.62 -3.02
C GLY A 145 -6.40 -1.90 -2.09
N PHE A 146 -6.28 -3.13 -1.59
CA PHE A 146 -5.12 -3.54 -0.79
C PHE A 146 -3.83 -3.55 -1.59
N GLN A 147 -3.85 -4.03 -2.84
CA GLN A 147 -2.67 -4.06 -3.71
C GLN A 147 -2.12 -2.66 -3.93
N MET A 148 -2.98 -1.69 -4.31
CA MET A 148 -2.57 -0.30 -4.49
C MET A 148 -2.10 0.34 -3.19
N GLY A 149 -2.78 0.07 -2.08
CA GLY A 149 -2.35 0.53 -0.76
C GLY A 149 -0.95 0.04 -0.41
N PHE A 150 -0.70 -1.27 -0.53
CA PHE A 150 0.61 -1.84 -0.26
C PHE A 150 1.71 -1.32 -1.18
N LEU A 151 1.42 -1.08 -2.47
CA LEU A 151 2.40 -0.47 -3.37
C LEU A 151 2.83 0.93 -2.92
N VAL A 152 1.87 1.75 -2.48
CA VAL A 152 2.15 3.08 -1.93
C VAL A 152 2.94 2.96 -0.60
N ALA A 153 2.53 2.06 0.28
CA ALA A 153 3.20 1.80 1.55
C ALA A 153 4.65 1.30 1.36
N PHE A 154 4.89 0.41 0.40
CA PHE A 154 6.23 -0.10 0.11
C PHE A 154 7.13 0.98 -0.49
N LYS A 155 6.58 1.87 -1.32
CA LYS A 155 7.35 3.02 -1.78
C LYS A 155 7.81 3.88 -0.59
N GLN A 156 6.97 4.06 0.42
CA GLN A 156 7.33 4.81 1.62
C GLN A 156 8.39 4.10 2.46
N LEU A 157 8.22 2.79 2.68
CA LEU A 157 9.08 2.04 3.59
C LEU A 157 10.39 1.57 2.96
N VAL A 158 10.40 1.26 1.66
CA VAL A 158 11.57 0.67 0.99
C VAL A 158 11.68 1.15 -0.46
N PRO A 159 11.86 2.47 -0.68
CA PRO A 159 11.89 3.02 -2.03
C PRO A 159 13.00 2.40 -2.91
N GLU A 160 14.16 2.09 -2.32
CA GLU A 160 15.35 1.62 -3.03
C GLU A 160 15.50 0.09 -3.12
N HIS A 161 14.65 -0.70 -2.45
CA HIS A 161 14.76 -2.14 -2.57
C HIS A 161 14.34 -2.58 -3.97
N ALA A 162 15.24 -3.24 -4.69
CA ALA A 162 14.96 -3.74 -6.02
C ALA A 162 14.37 -5.14 -5.96
N ILE A 163 13.20 -5.30 -6.59
CA ILE A 163 12.70 -6.64 -6.90
C ILE A 163 13.52 -7.14 -8.08
N VAL A 164 14.20 -8.27 -7.87
CA VAL A 164 14.97 -8.94 -8.92
C VAL A 164 14.01 -9.80 -9.72
N LEU A 165 13.67 -9.35 -10.93
CA LEU A 165 12.89 -10.11 -11.90
C LEU A 165 13.82 -10.91 -12.83
N LEU A 166 13.31 -12.02 -13.38
CA LEU A 166 13.99 -12.85 -14.39
C LEU A 166 15.41 -13.29 -13.98
N HIS A 167 15.52 -14.02 -12.87
CA HIS A 167 16.77 -14.66 -12.42
C HIS A 167 17.98 -13.71 -12.31
N GLY A 168 17.76 -12.39 -12.15
CA GLY A 168 18.84 -11.39 -12.07
C GLY A 168 18.82 -10.32 -13.15
N ALA A 169 18.10 -10.52 -14.25
CA ALA A 169 18.22 -9.67 -15.45
C ALA A 169 17.64 -8.27 -15.28
N VAL A 170 16.56 -8.11 -14.50
CA VAL A 170 15.87 -6.83 -14.35
C VAL A 170 15.71 -6.49 -12.88
N ARG A 171 16.28 -5.37 -12.44
CA ARG A 171 16.20 -4.85 -11.07
C ARG A 171 15.38 -3.58 -11.07
N ILE A 172 14.10 -3.69 -10.72
CA ILE A 172 13.21 -2.53 -10.63
C ILE A 172 13.02 -2.19 -9.15
N PRO A 173 13.45 -1.01 -8.68
CA PRO A 173 13.18 -0.57 -7.31
C PRO A 173 11.70 -0.25 -7.13
N VAL A 174 11.17 -0.54 -5.94
CA VAL A 174 9.73 -0.46 -5.65
C VAL A 174 9.15 0.94 -5.92
N LYS A 175 9.96 2.00 -5.81
CA LYS A 175 9.54 3.37 -6.14
C LYS A 175 8.94 3.54 -7.55
N TYR A 176 9.30 2.68 -8.51
CA TYR A 176 8.76 2.72 -9.87
C TYR A 176 7.57 1.78 -10.10
N LEU A 177 7.14 1.02 -9.09
CA LEU A 177 6.14 -0.05 -9.28
C LEU A 177 4.69 0.47 -9.24
N THR A 178 4.42 1.49 -8.42
CA THR A 178 3.06 1.95 -8.12
C THR A 178 2.30 2.47 -9.35
N VAL A 179 2.88 3.42 -10.09
CA VAL A 179 2.19 4.06 -11.23
C VAL A 179 2.01 3.11 -12.42
N PRO A 180 2.99 2.30 -12.85
CA PRO A 180 2.78 1.33 -13.91
C PRO A 180 1.66 0.33 -13.61
N ILE A 181 1.59 -0.21 -12.38
CA ILE A 181 0.50 -1.12 -11.99
C ILE A 181 -0.85 -0.39 -11.97
N MET A 182 -0.89 0.84 -11.45
CA MET A 182 -2.09 1.68 -11.50
C MET A 182 -2.60 1.90 -12.93
N LEU A 183 -1.68 2.16 -13.87
CA LEU A 183 -2.00 2.33 -15.29
C LEU A 183 -2.45 1.02 -15.94
N ILE A 184 -1.84 -0.11 -15.60
CA ILE A 184 -2.29 -1.44 -16.08
C ILE A 184 -3.74 -1.68 -15.65
N TYR A 185 -4.08 -1.46 -14.38
CA TYR A 185 -5.45 -1.57 -13.92
C TYR A 185 -6.38 -0.59 -14.64
N THR A 186 -5.95 0.64 -14.85
CA THR A 186 -6.74 1.64 -15.60
C THR A 186 -7.03 1.18 -17.04
N VAL A 187 -6.02 0.67 -17.74
CA VAL A 187 -6.15 0.16 -19.12
C VAL A 187 -7.03 -1.08 -19.17
N VAL A 188 -6.85 -2.03 -18.25
CA VAL A 188 -7.70 -3.23 -18.15
C VAL A 188 -9.15 -2.84 -17.87
N GLY A 189 -9.39 -1.89 -16.96
CA GLY A 189 -10.73 -1.38 -16.66
C GLY A 189 -11.38 -0.72 -17.88
N LEU A 190 -10.61 0.03 -18.67
CA LEU A 190 -11.11 0.64 -19.90
C LEU A 190 -11.43 -0.39 -20.98
N ILE A 191 -10.55 -1.37 -21.21
CA ILE A 191 -10.74 -2.45 -22.19
C ILE A 191 -11.98 -3.29 -21.83
N MET A 192 -12.13 -3.62 -20.55
CA MET A 192 -13.28 -4.38 -20.04
C MET A 192 -14.54 -3.54 -19.90
N ARG A 193 -14.49 -2.23 -20.20
CA ARG A 193 -15.57 -1.26 -19.99
C ARG A 193 -16.14 -1.29 -18.57
N ASN A 194 -15.29 -1.55 -17.58
CA ASN A 194 -15.65 -1.61 -16.18
C ASN A 194 -15.17 -0.33 -15.45
N PRO A 195 -16.05 0.69 -15.29
CA PRO A 195 -15.69 1.94 -14.62
C PRO A 195 -15.38 1.74 -13.13
N ALA A 196 -15.97 0.73 -12.49
CA ALA A 196 -15.73 0.45 -11.07
C ALA A 196 -14.26 0.11 -10.81
N LEU A 197 -13.64 -0.69 -11.69
CA LEU A 197 -12.23 -1.07 -11.55
C LEU A 197 -11.31 0.16 -11.62
N VAL A 198 -11.57 1.06 -12.57
CA VAL A 198 -10.78 2.29 -12.75
C VAL A 198 -10.91 3.18 -11.52
N VAL A 199 -12.14 3.49 -11.10
CA VAL A 199 -12.36 4.36 -9.95
C VAL A 199 -11.81 3.75 -8.66
N LEU A 200 -11.99 2.44 -8.46
CA LEU A 200 -11.45 1.75 -7.28
C LEU A 200 -9.93 1.83 -7.22
N THR A 201 -9.24 1.67 -8.35
CA THR A 201 -7.78 1.75 -8.43
C THR A 201 -7.28 3.14 -8.04
N TRP A 202 -7.84 4.19 -8.63
CA TRP A 202 -7.44 5.58 -8.38
C TRP A 202 -7.80 6.05 -6.97
N SER A 203 -9.02 5.76 -6.51
CA SER A 203 -9.46 6.10 -5.15
C SER A 203 -8.62 5.39 -4.09
N SER A 204 -8.22 4.13 -4.34
CA SER A 204 -7.34 3.36 -3.46
C SER A 204 -5.93 3.95 -3.39
N PHE A 205 -5.38 4.39 -4.52
CA PHE A 205 -4.09 5.07 -4.57
C PHE A 205 -4.12 6.37 -3.76
N PHE A 206 -5.10 7.24 -4.01
CA PHE A 206 -5.22 8.51 -3.30
C PHE A 206 -5.49 8.32 -1.82
N THR A 207 -6.36 7.38 -1.44
CA THR A 207 -6.64 7.06 -0.03
C THR A 207 -5.35 6.68 0.70
N ALA A 208 -4.57 5.76 0.12
CA ALA A 208 -3.31 5.33 0.71
C ALA A 208 -2.30 6.48 0.81
N TRP A 209 -2.15 7.28 -0.25
CA TRP A 209 -1.25 8.42 -0.27
C TRP A 209 -1.63 9.50 0.75
N ILE A 210 -2.91 9.89 0.81
CA ILE A 210 -3.42 10.89 1.75
C ILE A 210 -3.22 10.41 3.19
N TYR A 211 -3.59 9.17 3.49
CA TYR A 211 -3.45 8.62 4.84
C TYR A 211 -1.99 8.60 5.29
N LEU A 212 -1.09 8.03 4.47
CA LEU A 212 0.32 7.90 4.82
C LEU A 212 1.05 9.24 4.84
N ARG A 213 0.68 10.17 3.95
CA ARG A 213 1.32 11.49 3.88
C ARG A 213 0.87 12.39 5.01
N PHE A 214 -0.41 12.43 5.38
CA PHE A 214 -0.94 13.46 6.29
C PHE A 214 -1.50 12.95 7.63
N TYR A 215 -1.89 11.68 7.73
CA TYR A 215 -2.67 11.21 8.89
C TYR A 215 -1.94 10.18 9.75
N LYS A 216 -1.13 9.30 9.15
CA LYS A 216 -0.42 8.27 9.90
C LYS A 216 0.57 8.90 10.89
N VAL A 217 0.37 8.67 12.17
CA VAL A 217 1.31 9.11 13.21
C VAL A 217 2.39 8.05 13.38
N THR A 218 3.65 8.47 13.48
CA THR A 218 4.78 7.59 13.79
C THR A 218 5.54 8.19 14.97
N TYR A 219 5.85 7.36 15.96
CA TYR A 219 6.67 7.74 17.09
C TYR A 219 8.11 7.34 16.78
N VAL A 220 9.01 8.31 16.77
CA VAL A 220 10.44 8.06 16.52
C VAL A 220 11.22 8.46 17.76
N ASP A 221 12.14 7.61 18.18
CA ASP A 221 13.04 7.93 19.28
C ASP A 221 13.91 9.13 18.89
N SER A 222 13.95 10.15 19.74
CA SER A 222 14.75 11.35 19.48
C SER A 222 16.21 10.98 19.22
N LEU A 223 16.78 11.47 18.12
CA LEU A 223 18.13 11.11 17.64
C LEU A 223 19.25 11.72 18.50
N LEU A 224 18.93 12.43 19.58
CA LEU A 224 19.90 12.96 20.53
C LEU A 224 20.15 11.92 21.63
N PRO A 225 21.38 11.37 21.78
CA PRO A 225 21.77 10.70 23.00
C PRO A 225 21.86 11.78 24.08
N THR A 226 20.76 12.03 24.79
CA THR A 226 20.83 12.84 26.01
C THR A 226 21.50 11.95 27.04
N SER A 227 22.62 12.38 27.58
CA SER A 227 23.53 11.62 28.45
C SER A 227 22.95 11.20 29.80
N ASP A 228 21.64 11.31 30.01
CA ASP A 228 20.96 10.88 31.22
C ASP A 228 20.10 9.64 30.91
N ASN A 229 20.75 8.48 30.96
CA ASN A 229 20.04 7.22 31.14
C ASN A 229 19.22 7.32 32.42
N LEU A 230 17.88 7.21 32.36
CA LEU A 230 17.03 6.55 33.37
C LEU A 230 15.53 6.49 33.04
N ILE A 231 15.05 7.08 31.93
CA ILE A 231 13.65 6.85 31.49
C ILE A 231 13.62 6.41 30.03
N ALA A 232 13.75 5.10 29.83
CA ALA A 232 13.44 4.44 28.56
C ALA A 232 11.96 4.68 28.22
N GLY A 233 11.69 5.74 27.43
CA GLY A 233 10.34 6.10 26.96
C GLY A 233 10.01 7.60 26.97
N ALA A 234 10.86 8.48 27.52
CA ALA A 234 10.44 9.87 27.81
C ALA A 234 10.45 10.84 26.61
N ASN A 235 11.19 10.59 25.52
CA ASN A 235 11.32 11.54 24.41
C ASN A 235 11.09 10.88 23.04
N GLN A 236 9.91 10.27 22.86
CA GLN A 236 9.45 9.90 21.52
C GLN A 236 8.85 11.12 20.82
N VAL A 237 9.44 11.53 19.70
CA VAL A 237 8.91 12.61 18.88
C VAL A 237 7.74 12.06 18.06
N ARG A 238 6.56 12.64 18.27
CA ARG A 238 5.36 12.33 17.51
C ARG A 238 5.44 13.00 16.14
N ILE A 239 5.76 12.23 15.11
CA ILE A 239 5.79 12.70 13.72
C ILE A 239 4.44 12.39 13.07
N ARG A 240 3.81 13.39 12.48
CA ARG A 240 2.56 13.22 11.72
C ARG A 240 2.88 13.07 10.24
N GLY A 241 2.49 11.94 9.67
CA GLY A 241 2.57 11.66 8.25
C GLY A 241 4.00 11.52 7.72
N ASP A 242 4.18 11.80 6.44
CA ASP A 242 5.47 11.79 5.77
C ASP A 242 5.66 13.04 4.91
N ALA A 243 6.30 14.04 5.52
CA ALA A 243 6.62 15.32 4.90
C ALA A 243 7.72 15.23 3.84
N SER A 244 8.38 14.07 3.66
CA SER A 244 9.50 13.95 2.72
C SER A 244 9.08 14.24 1.28
N ASP A 245 10.01 14.84 0.52
CA ASP A 245 9.80 15.16 -0.90
C ASP A 245 9.70 13.89 -1.74
N MET A 246 10.36 12.80 -1.32
CA MET A 246 10.31 11.52 -2.00
C MET A 246 8.89 10.92 -2.02
N PHE A 247 8.07 11.28 -1.04
CA PHE A 247 6.67 10.86 -0.93
C PHE A 247 5.67 11.89 -1.48
N ALA A 248 6.15 12.99 -2.08
CA ALA A 248 5.29 13.96 -2.75
C ALA A 248 4.55 13.30 -3.94
N LEU A 249 3.32 13.73 -4.20
CA LEU A 249 2.45 13.14 -5.23
C LEU A 249 3.15 13.09 -6.60
N ALA A 250 3.79 14.19 -6.99
CA ALA A 250 4.51 14.29 -8.25
C ALA A 250 5.61 13.23 -8.38
N ARG A 251 6.32 12.91 -7.29
CA ARG A 251 7.40 11.92 -7.30
C ARG A 251 6.91 10.49 -7.48
N PHE A 252 5.61 10.21 -7.49
CA PHE A 252 5.06 8.92 -7.94
C PHE A 252 5.16 8.73 -9.44
N PHE A 253 5.05 9.82 -10.20
CA PHE A 253 5.08 9.77 -11.65
C PHE A 253 6.52 9.95 -12.13
N TYR A 254 6.95 9.13 -13.07
CA TYR A 254 8.25 9.23 -13.74
C TYR A 254 7.98 9.22 -15.23
N PRO A 255 8.66 10.03 -16.08
CA PRO A 255 9.89 10.83 -15.90
C PRO A 255 9.69 12.29 -15.39
N LYS A 256 10.77 13.07 -15.26
CA LYS A 256 10.77 14.47 -14.74
C LYS A 256 9.77 15.42 -15.44
N GLY A 257 9.49 15.23 -16.73
CA GLY A 257 8.50 16.04 -17.44
C GLY A 257 7.09 15.85 -16.89
N VAL A 258 6.71 14.60 -16.63
CA VAL A 258 5.41 14.26 -16.01
C VAL A 258 5.37 14.76 -14.58
N GLN A 259 6.49 14.70 -13.84
CA GLN A 259 6.57 15.26 -12.48
C GLN A 259 6.17 16.73 -12.47
N LYS A 260 6.78 17.55 -13.34
CA LYS A 260 6.45 18.98 -13.43
C LYS A 260 4.98 19.24 -13.78
N ALA A 261 4.43 18.46 -14.72
CA ALA A 261 3.03 18.59 -15.09
C ALA A 261 2.11 18.25 -13.90
N VAL A 262 2.43 17.18 -13.16
CA VAL A 262 1.69 16.81 -11.96
C VAL A 262 1.87 17.86 -10.86
N GLU A 263 3.05 18.42 -10.65
CA GLU A 263 3.29 19.51 -9.66
C GLU A 263 2.45 20.75 -9.97
N ALA A 264 2.38 21.15 -11.25
CA ALA A 264 1.60 22.30 -11.68
C ALA A 264 0.11 22.14 -11.38
N VAL A 265 -0.41 20.91 -11.41
CA VAL A 265 -1.82 20.60 -11.08
C VAL A 265 -2.01 20.32 -9.59
N SER A 266 -1.05 19.63 -8.95
CA SER A 266 -1.19 19.17 -7.58
C SER A 266 -1.03 20.30 -6.56
N ASN A 267 -0.18 21.29 -6.83
CA ASN A 267 0.06 22.38 -5.88
C ASN A 267 -1.19 23.24 -5.66
N PRO A 268 -1.90 23.72 -6.72
CA PRO A 268 -3.16 24.45 -6.52
C PRO A 268 -4.25 23.63 -5.83
N VAL A 269 -4.35 22.33 -6.16
CA VAL A 269 -5.30 21.43 -5.50
C VAL A 269 -4.95 21.26 -4.02
N PHE A 270 -3.66 21.15 -3.69
CA PHE A 270 -3.21 21.07 -2.32
C PHE A 270 -3.52 22.36 -1.54
N ASP A 271 -3.27 23.53 -2.13
CA ASP A 271 -3.60 24.83 -1.52
C ASP A 271 -5.11 24.95 -1.25
N LEU A 272 -5.94 24.49 -2.18
CA LEU A 272 -7.40 24.42 -2.00
C LEU A 272 -7.79 23.46 -0.86
N LEU A 273 -7.16 22.29 -0.78
CA LEU A 273 -7.42 21.30 0.28
C LEU A 273 -6.96 21.79 1.66
N VAL A 274 -5.88 22.55 1.72
CA VAL A 274 -5.41 23.24 2.93
C VAL A 274 -6.39 24.33 3.34
N ALA A 275 -6.87 25.14 2.40
CA ALA A 275 -7.90 26.14 2.65
C ALA A 275 -9.21 25.50 3.14
N ALA A 276 -9.58 24.34 2.61
CA ALA A 276 -10.71 23.53 3.05
C ALA A 276 -10.47 22.76 4.37
N LYS A 277 -9.30 22.91 5.00
CA LYS A 277 -8.87 22.23 6.24
C LYS A 277 -8.87 20.69 6.15
N LEU A 278 -8.79 20.14 4.93
CA LEU A 278 -8.70 18.70 4.66
C LEU A 278 -7.25 18.20 4.74
N CYS A 279 -6.26 19.07 4.51
CA CYS A 279 -4.83 18.78 4.63
C CYS A 279 -4.14 19.80 5.54
N ALA A 280 -3.17 19.34 6.33
CA ALA A 280 -2.31 20.23 7.10
C ALA A 280 -1.05 20.55 6.28
N PRO A 281 -0.66 21.83 6.13
CA PRO A 281 0.59 22.19 5.49
C PRO A 281 1.77 21.75 6.38
N PHE A 282 2.85 21.30 5.76
CA PHE A 282 4.10 21.00 6.46
C PHE A 282 4.97 22.25 6.58
N SER A 283 5.67 22.39 7.70
CA SER A 283 6.71 23.42 7.83
C SER A 283 7.98 23.01 7.07
N GLN A 284 8.83 23.97 6.74
CA GLN A 284 10.11 23.67 6.08
C GLN A 284 10.98 22.74 6.94
N ASP A 285 10.97 22.93 8.26
CA ASP A 285 11.73 22.09 9.20
C ASP A 285 11.23 20.63 9.20
N GLU A 286 9.91 20.40 9.07
CA GLU A 286 9.33 19.06 8.97
C GLU A 286 9.73 18.35 7.67
N ILE A 287 9.79 19.10 6.56
CA ILE A 287 10.24 18.59 5.26
C ILE A 287 11.72 18.23 5.32
N ASP A 288 12.56 19.11 5.85
CA ASP A 288 14.01 18.89 5.96
C ASP A 288 14.31 17.71 6.88
N ALA A 289 13.63 17.61 8.03
CA ALA A 289 13.72 16.45 8.92
C ALA A 289 13.25 15.15 8.25
N GLY A 290 12.17 15.21 7.45
CA GLY A 290 11.69 14.08 6.66
C GLY A 290 12.69 13.61 5.61
N ASN A 291 13.31 14.55 4.89
CA ASN A 291 14.33 14.30 3.89
C ASN A 291 15.60 13.72 4.50
N MET A 292 16.04 14.23 5.66
CA MET A 292 17.17 13.66 6.42
C MET A 292 16.89 12.22 6.82
N ARG A 293 15.69 11.91 7.35
CA ARG A 293 15.30 10.54 7.73
C ARG A 293 15.32 9.59 6.53
N ASN A 294 14.77 10.00 5.40
CA ASN A 294 14.77 9.19 4.17
C ASN A 294 16.21 8.90 3.69
N SER A 295 17.08 9.92 3.72
CA SER A 295 18.50 9.74 3.33
C SER A 295 19.29 8.79 4.26
N GLN A 296 18.98 8.79 5.56
CA GLN A 296 19.58 7.85 6.52
C GLN A 296 19.10 6.41 6.28
N GLN A 297 17.84 6.25 5.90
CA GLN A 297 17.25 4.94 5.58
C GLN A 297 17.91 4.31 4.34
N ASP A 298 18.15 5.11 3.30
CA ASP A 298 18.88 4.67 2.11
C ASP A 298 20.32 4.21 2.43
N ARG A 299 21.01 4.94 3.33
CA ARG A 299 22.36 4.55 3.80
C ARG A 299 22.34 3.23 4.56
N ARG A 300 21.34 2.99 5.41
CA ARG A 300 21.18 1.70 6.14
C ARG A 300 20.86 0.54 5.19
N GLY A 301 20.09 0.79 4.13
CA GLY A 301 19.80 -0.20 3.08
C GLY A 301 21.04 -0.56 2.25
N SER A 302 21.86 0.42 1.89
CA SER A 302 23.11 0.23 1.14
C SER A 302 24.19 -0.51 1.96
N SER A 303 24.28 -0.21 3.26
CA SER A 303 25.24 -0.85 4.17
C SER A 303 25.04 -2.36 4.34
N ARG A 304 23.83 -2.90 4.10
CA ARG A 304 23.57 -4.35 4.17
C ARG A 304 23.95 -5.08 2.89
N THR A 305 24.08 -4.36 1.77
CA THR A 305 24.39 -4.94 0.45
C THR A 305 25.88 -4.91 0.13
N ARG A 306 26.71 -4.28 0.96
CA ARG A 306 28.18 -4.35 0.87
C ARG A 306 28.84 -4.50 2.25
N PRO A 307 28.61 -5.63 2.97
CA PRO A 307 29.39 -5.97 4.16
C PRO A 307 30.90 -5.84 3.87
N ASP A 308 31.30 -6.31 2.69
CA ASP A 308 32.69 -6.32 2.23
C ASP A 308 33.35 -4.94 2.15
N GLU A 309 32.61 -3.87 1.84
CA GLU A 309 33.21 -2.53 1.71
C GLU A 309 33.39 -1.86 3.07
N ALA A 310 32.46 -2.11 4.00
CA ALA A 310 32.59 -1.69 5.39
C ALA A 310 33.70 -2.47 6.10
N ASP A 311 33.79 -3.78 5.89
CA ASP A 311 34.81 -4.63 6.48
C ASP A 311 36.18 -4.39 5.84
N ARG A 312 36.25 -4.08 4.53
CA ARG A 312 37.48 -3.63 3.86
C ARG A 312 37.96 -2.29 4.40
N ARG A 313 37.07 -1.34 4.69
CA ARG A 313 37.43 -0.06 5.33
C ARG A 313 37.89 -0.25 6.77
N ARG A 314 37.29 -1.17 7.52
CA ARG A 314 37.74 -1.55 8.87
C ARG A 314 39.12 -2.21 8.83
N ALA A 315 39.38 -3.10 7.87
CA ALA A 315 40.69 -3.75 7.71
C ALA A 315 41.81 -2.76 7.36
N LEU A 316 41.53 -1.77 6.48
CA LEU A 316 42.48 -0.71 6.16
C LEU A 316 42.76 0.21 7.36
N ALA A 317 41.72 0.53 8.15
CA ALA A 317 41.88 1.33 9.36
C ALA A 317 42.69 0.59 10.45
N LEU A 318 42.46 -0.72 10.63
CA LEU A 318 43.24 -1.56 11.53
C LEU A 318 44.71 -1.61 11.10
N LYS A 319 44.97 -1.81 9.81
CA LYS A 319 46.34 -1.83 9.27
C LYS A 319 47.06 -0.50 9.46
N ALA A 320 46.37 0.63 9.26
CA ALA A 320 46.92 1.96 9.49
C ALA A 320 47.19 2.24 10.99
N LEU A 321 46.41 1.65 11.90
CA LEU A 321 46.65 1.74 13.34
C LEU A 321 47.86 0.88 13.76
N GLU A 322 47.99 -0.33 13.24
CA GLU A 322 49.15 -1.20 13.48
C GLU A 322 50.46 -0.56 13.01
N GLU A 323 50.45 0.09 11.84
CA GLU A 323 51.62 0.81 11.31
C GLU A 323 52.03 1.98 12.21
N ARG A 324 51.06 2.71 12.77
CA ARG A 324 51.34 3.75 13.77
C ARG A 324 51.87 3.17 15.09
N LEU A 325 51.31 2.06 15.56
CA LEU A 325 51.75 1.41 16.80
C LEU A 325 53.19 0.90 16.67
N GLY A 326 53.50 0.23 15.55
CA GLY A 326 54.85 -0.27 15.25
C GLY A 326 55.88 0.85 15.13
N SER A 327 55.50 2.00 14.56
CA SER A 327 56.39 3.17 14.50
C SER A 327 56.69 3.79 15.88
N GLN A 328 55.75 3.69 16.84
CA GLN A 328 55.96 4.14 18.22
C GLN A 328 56.85 3.20 19.03
N GLU A 329 56.76 1.88 18.81
CA GLU A 329 57.63 0.90 19.47
C GLU A 329 59.09 1.01 19.02
N THR A 330 59.37 1.42 17.77
CA THR A 330 60.74 1.63 17.26
C THR A 330 61.40 2.94 17.71
N THR A 331 60.66 3.83 18.40
CA THR A 331 61.16 5.15 18.82
C THR A 331 61.46 5.24 20.33
N ASN A 332 61.43 4.10 21.04
CA ASN A 332 61.96 3.92 22.41
C ASN A 332 63.19 3.01 22.37
#